data_AF-A0A0C9SLN8-F1
#
_entry.id   AF-A0A0C9SLN8-F1
#
_cell.length_a   1.000
_cell.length_b   1.000
_cell.length_c   1.000
_cell.angle_alpha   90.00
_cell.angle_beta   90.00
_cell.angle_gamma   90.00
#
_symmetry.space_group_name_H-M   'P 1'
#
loop_
_entity.id
_entity.type
_entity.pdbx_description
1 polymer ?
#
loop_
_entity_poly.entity_id
_entity_poly.type
_entity_poly.pdbx_seq_one_letter_code
_entity_poly.pdbx_strand_id
1 'polypeptide(L)'
;MPPRLILHGPTTTTAPALKQQRMQSITTNLVPVATNIVNSVEDSLSACLEPPSGILATQLSPPVIQLTAVTHFSQTATITNALATPPTDPMQLALHNLNMEAHTIRDWISAEERADKETKHSYERHVQNYMAWWENEQSRLACEDSARPLIPAFPITPAKVVLFLDYETTREKKKRGNQEGSVTGSTVGKSQIAQAISTLEDRCRNEQHKYKHVADTQRRLRDDTRI
;
A
#
# COMPACT_ATOMS: atom_id res chain seq x y z
N MET A 1 -54.71 9.04 47.73
CA MET A 1 -56.07 8.56 47.37
C MET A 1 -56.67 9.55 46.37
N PRO A 2 -57.43 9.07 45.37
CA PRO A 2 -57.34 9.43 43.93
C PRO A 2 -58.44 10.43 43.49
N PRO A 3 -58.81 10.59 42.19
CA PRO A 3 -58.05 10.87 40.96
C PRO A 3 -58.60 12.07 40.14
N ARG A 4 -57.90 12.33 39.02
CA ARG A 4 -58.28 13.12 37.84
C ARG A 4 -59.66 12.79 37.26
N LEU A 5 -60.29 13.80 36.63
CA LEU A 5 -61.02 13.63 35.37
C LEU A 5 -60.85 14.91 34.51
N ILE A 6 -60.06 14.84 33.44
CA ILE A 6 -60.31 15.67 32.25
C ILE A 6 -60.26 14.76 31.04
N LEU A 7 -61.37 14.81 30.31
CA LEU A 7 -61.77 14.06 29.13
C LEU A 7 -60.75 14.10 27.99
N HIS A 8 -60.65 12.96 27.30
CA HIS A 8 -60.07 12.81 25.98
C HIS A 8 -60.89 13.56 24.92
N GLY A 9 -60.21 14.29 24.04
CA GLY A 9 -60.67 14.67 22.71
C GLY A 9 -59.73 14.07 21.64
N PRO A 10 -60.23 13.68 20.46
CA PRO A 10 -59.49 12.86 19.51
C PRO A 10 -58.37 13.62 18.78
N THR A 11 -57.18 13.02 18.75
CA THR A 11 -56.04 13.41 17.93
C THR A 11 -56.28 13.05 16.46
N THR A 12 -56.44 14.05 15.61
CA THR A 12 -56.36 13.90 14.15
C THR A 12 -54.92 13.56 13.76
N THR A 13 -54.74 12.34 13.27
CA THR A 13 -53.49 11.87 12.64
C THR A 13 -53.42 12.46 11.23
N THR A 14 -52.58 13.46 11.03
CA THR A 14 -52.21 13.97 9.70
C THR A 14 -50.88 13.37 9.29
N ALA A 15 -50.94 12.42 8.34
CA ALA A 15 -49.77 11.88 7.67
C ALA A 15 -49.10 12.95 6.79
N PRO A 16 -47.77 13.12 6.81
CA PRO A 16 -47.08 14.00 5.87
C PRO A 16 -46.89 13.33 4.50
N ALA A 17 -47.11 14.16 3.49
CA ALA A 17 -47.24 13.82 2.09
C ALA A 17 -45.95 13.35 1.41
N LEU A 18 -46.15 12.38 0.51
CA LEU A 18 -45.26 11.89 -0.53
C LEU A 18 -44.74 13.06 -1.40
N LYS A 19 -43.44 13.38 -1.29
CA LYS A 19 -42.77 14.29 -2.23
C LYS A 19 -42.33 13.51 -3.46
N GLN A 20 -43.00 13.77 -4.57
CA GLN A 20 -42.63 13.32 -5.91
C GLN A 20 -41.20 13.77 -6.27
N GLN A 21 -40.35 12.81 -6.62
CA GLN A 21 -39.06 13.07 -7.25
C GLN A 21 -39.29 13.58 -8.68
N ARG A 22 -38.84 14.81 -8.94
CA ARG A 22 -38.70 15.37 -10.27
C ARG A 22 -37.48 14.74 -10.94
N MET A 23 -37.73 13.87 -11.93
CA MET A 23 -36.70 13.44 -12.86
C MET A 23 -36.20 14.66 -13.64
N GLN A 24 -34.88 14.90 -13.61
CA GLN A 24 -34.21 15.75 -14.59
C GLN A 24 -33.20 14.89 -15.33
N SER A 25 -33.47 14.70 -16.61
CA SER A 25 -32.62 14.02 -17.58
C SER A 25 -31.32 14.80 -17.77
N ILE A 26 -30.17 14.18 -17.50
CA ILE A 26 -28.87 14.75 -17.82
C ILE A 26 -28.53 14.33 -19.26
N THR A 27 -28.55 15.30 -20.16
CA THR A 27 -28.06 15.19 -21.54
C THR A 27 -26.53 15.10 -21.51
N THR A 28 -26.01 14.00 -22.04
CA THR A 28 -24.59 13.78 -22.36
C THR A 28 -24.13 14.78 -23.41
N ASN A 29 -23.15 15.63 -23.08
CA ASN A 29 -22.32 16.31 -24.06
C ASN A 29 -20.86 15.98 -23.77
N LEU A 30 -20.32 15.08 -24.59
CA LEU A 30 -18.89 14.78 -24.68
C LEU A 30 -18.24 15.85 -25.56
N VAL A 31 -17.31 16.62 -25.01
CA VAL A 31 -16.34 17.43 -25.77
C VAL A 31 -14.95 17.13 -25.21
N PRO A 32 -13.97 16.71 -26.03
CA PRO A 32 -12.59 16.54 -25.58
C PRO A 32 -11.87 17.89 -25.67
N VAL A 33 -11.41 18.42 -24.53
CA VAL A 33 -10.43 19.51 -24.51
C VAL A 33 -9.06 18.89 -24.34
N ALA A 34 -8.32 18.85 -25.46
CA ALA A 34 -6.87 18.72 -25.45
C ALA A 34 -6.30 20.07 -25.04
N THR A 35 -5.36 20.08 -24.09
CA THR A 35 -4.53 21.27 -23.84
C THR A 35 -3.10 20.81 -23.62
N ASN A 36 -2.35 20.87 -24.73
CA ASN A 36 -0.90 20.92 -24.76
C ASN A 36 -0.44 22.24 -24.15
N ILE A 37 0.30 22.20 -23.05
CA ILE A 37 1.24 23.27 -22.67
C ILE A 37 2.47 22.60 -22.05
N VAL A 38 3.50 22.38 -22.87
CA VAL A 38 4.89 22.35 -22.38
C VAL A 38 5.59 23.47 -23.12
N ASN A 39 5.90 24.53 -22.37
CA ASN A 39 6.77 25.60 -22.81
C ASN A 39 8.20 25.07 -22.88
N SER A 40 8.79 25.32 -24.04
CA SER A 40 10.22 25.27 -24.31
C SER A 40 10.94 26.33 -23.48
N VAL A 41 11.98 25.95 -22.74
CA VAL A 41 13.16 26.78 -22.55
C VAL A 41 14.39 25.88 -22.38
N GLU A 42 15.45 26.33 -23.03
CA GLU A 42 16.64 25.63 -23.46
C GLU A 42 17.69 25.39 -22.35
N ASP A 43 18.71 24.62 -22.77
CA ASP A 43 20.11 24.74 -22.37
C ASP A 43 20.56 24.27 -20.98
N SER A 44 21.09 23.04 -20.95
CA SER A 44 22.56 22.84 -20.85
C SER A 44 22.90 21.34 -20.76
N LEU A 45 23.17 20.71 -21.92
CA LEU A 45 23.94 19.47 -22.02
C LEU A 45 25.30 19.81 -22.64
N SER A 46 26.34 19.77 -21.81
CA SER A 46 27.75 19.87 -22.20
C SER A 46 28.53 19.25 -21.04
N ALA A 47 29.48 18.34 -21.18
CA ALA A 47 30.04 17.60 -22.31
C ALA A 47 30.80 16.43 -21.69
N CYS A 48 30.94 15.32 -22.41
CA CYS A 48 32.14 14.46 -22.41
C CYS A 48 31.93 13.35 -23.45
N LEU A 49 32.08 13.73 -24.72
CA LEU A 49 32.30 12.83 -25.85
C LEU A 49 33.65 13.23 -26.44
N GLU A 50 34.60 12.30 -26.45
CA GLU A 50 35.34 11.85 -27.64
C GLU A 50 36.59 11.01 -27.24
N PRO A 51 36.87 9.91 -27.97
CA PRO A 51 38.14 9.18 -27.95
C PRO A 51 39.15 9.81 -28.95
N PRO A 52 40.40 9.32 -29.01
CA PRO A 52 40.98 9.20 -30.35
C PRO A 52 41.78 7.92 -30.60
N SER A 53 41.68 7.52 -31.87
CA SER A 53 42.26 6.40 -32.57
C SER A 53 43.79 6.42 -32.71
N GLY A 54 44.39 5.24 -32.86
CA GLY A 54 45.77 5.06 -33.35
C GLY A 54 46.06 3.61 -33.72
N ILE A 55 46.20 3.35 -35.03
CA ILE A 55 46.47 2.04 -35.65
C ILE A 55 47.99 1.74 -35.64
N LEU A 56 48.40 0.51 -35.31
CA LEU A 56 49.57 -0.11 -35.97
C LEU A 56 49.44 -1.64 -36.00
N ALA A 57 49.44 -2.20 -37.21
CA ALA A 57 49.47 -3.63 -37.46
C ALA A 57 50.88 -4.18 -37.22
N THR A 58 51.00 -5.32 -36.53
CA THR A 58 52.14 -6.25 -36.67
C THR A 58 51.63 -7.67 -36.44
N GLN A 59 51.59 -8.41 -37.55
CA GLN A 59 51.54 -9.87 -37.64
C GLN A 59 52.66 -10.52 -36.82
N LEU A 60 52.35 -11.54 -36.00
CA LEU A 60 53.22 -12.68 -35.73
C LEU A 60 52.45 -13.78 -34.97
N SER A 61 52.55 -14.99 -35.52
CA SER A 61 51.95 -16.26 -35.12
C SER A 61 52.04 -16.63 -33.62
N PRO A 62 51.16 -17.53 -33.13
CA PRO A 62 51.08 -17.88 -31.70
C PRO A 62 52.21 -18.82 -31.25
N PRO A 63 52.81 -18.63 -30.06
CA PRO A 63 53.61 -19.66 -29.43
C PRO A 63 52.73 -20.62 -28.64
N VAL A 64 52.92 -21.90 -28.97
CA VAL A 64 52.52 -23.09 -28.21
C VAL A 64 53.08 -22.98 -26.79
N ILE A 65 52.23 -23.08 -25.77
CA ILE A 65 52.64 -23.43 -24.41
C ILE A 65 51.97 -24.74 -24.05
N GLN A 66 52.81 -25.78 -23.94
CA GLN A 66 52.45 -27.09 -23.45
C GLN A 66 52.11 -27.00 -21.95
N LEU A 67 50.89 -27.36 -21.57
CA LEU A 67 50.51 -27.48 -20.17
C LEU A 67 50.78 -28.91 -19.70
N THR A 68 51.82 -29.04 -18.88
CA THR A 68 52.19 -30.26 -18.17
C THR A 68 51.05 -30.71 -17.25
N ALA A 69 50.71 -32.00 -17.35
CA ALA A 69 49.72 -32.65 -16.53
C ALA A 69 50.10 -32.59 -15.05
N VAL A 70 49.35 -31.83 -14.26
CA VAL A 70 49.26 -31.99 -12.82
C VAL A 70 47.89 -32.55 -12.51
N THR A 71 47.91 -33.68 -11.82
CA THR A 71 46.83 -34.59 -11.48
C THR A 71 45.56 -33.85 -11.07
N HIS A 72 44.55 -33.85 -11.95
CA HIS A 72 43.19 -33.45 -11.61
C HIS A 72 42.69 -34.36 -10.49
N PHE A 73 42.61 -33.83 -9.27
CA PHE A 73 41.77 -34.41 -8.23
C PHE A 73 40.32 -34.22 -8.70
N SER A 74 39.75 -35.26 -9.28
CA SER A 74 38.33 -35.35 -9.60
C SER A 74 37.53 -35.30 -8.31
N GLN A 75 37.22 -34.10 -7.81
CA GLN A 75 35.97 -33.92 -7.09
C GLN A 75 34.86 -33.87 -8.14
N THR A 76 34.29 -35.04 -8.43
CA THR A 76 32.88 -35.10 -8.80
C THR A 76 32.11 -34.58 -7.61
N ALA A 77 31.93 -33.26 -7.53
CA ALA A 77 30.83 -32.70 -6.78
C ALA A 77 29.57 -33.18 -7.50
N THR A 78 29.07 -34.33 -7.07
CA THR A 78 27.69 -34.72 -7.30
C THR A 78 26.85 -33.63 -6.66
N ILE A 79 26.51 -32.59 -7.43
CA ILE A 79 25.36 -31.75 -7.11
C ILE A 79 24.16 -32.65 -7.38
N THR A 80 23.89 -33.51 -6.41
CA THR A 80 22.59 -34.11 -6.23
C THR A 80 21.66 -32.94 -5.94
N ASN A 81 21.12 -32.32 -6.99
CA ASN A 81 19.88 -31.57 -6.91
C ASN A 81 18.75 -32.59 -6.63
N ALA A 82 18.78 -33.18 -5.44
CA ALA A 82 17.66 -33.85 -4.83
C ALA A 82 17.24 -33.00 -3.63
N LEU A 83 16.56 -31.90 -3.94
CA LEU A 83 15.34 -31.64 -3.21
C LEU A 83 14.20 -31.73 -4.22
N ALA A 84 13.94 -32.96 -4.64
CA ALA A 84 12.61 -33.33 -5.07
C ALA A 84 11.67 -32.92 -3.93
N THR A 85 10.89 -31.87 -4.14
CA THR A 85 9.64 -31.75 -3.39
C THR A 85 8.73 -32.83 -3.96
N PRO A 86 8.39 -33.90 -3.21
CA PRO A 86 7.30 -34.77 -3.62
C PRO A 86 6.03 -33.92 -3.76
N PRO A 87 5.08 -34.35 -4.61
CA PRO A 87 3.93 -33.54 -5.00
C PRO A 87 3.29 -32.96 -3.75
N THR A 88 3.03 -31.65 -3.75
CA THR A 88 2.10 -31.03 -2.80
C THR A 88 0.95 -31.98 -2.67
N ASP A 89 0.79 -32.59 -1.49
CA ASP A 89 -0.26 -33.56 -1.22
C ASP A 89 -1.54 -33.01 -1.88
N PRO A 90 -2.19 -33.75 -2.79
CA PRO A 90 -3.33 -33.22 -3.52
C PRO A 90 -4.39 -32.66 -2.57
N MET A 91 -4.47 -33.19 -1.34
CA MET A 91 -5.29 -32.62 -0.28
C MET A 91 -4.79 -31.25 0.20
N GLN A 92 -3.49 -31.08 0.46
CA GLN A 92 -2.92 -29.77 0.83
C GLN A 92 -3.09 -28.72 -0.27
N LEU A 93 -2.95 -29.11 -1.54
CA LEU A 93 -3.20 -28.21 -2.67
C LEU A 93 -4.68 -27.82 -2.74
N ALA A 94 -5.59 -28.78 -2.58
CA ALA A 94 -7.03 -28.52 -2.53
C ALA A 94 -7.41 -27.58 -1.37
N LEU A 95 -6.84 -27.80 -0.17
CA LEU A 95 -7.06 -26.93 1.00
C LEU A 95 -6.49 -25.52 0.79
N HIS A 96 -5.31 -25.40 0.15
CA HIS A 96 -4.74 -24.10 -0.20
C HIS A 96 -5.66 -23.32 -1.15
N ASN A 97 -6.14 -23.98 -2.21
CA ASN A 97 -7.04 -23.38 -3.20
C ASN A 97 -8.37 -22.97 -2.56
N LEU A 98 -8.97 -23.85 -1.74
CA LEU A 98 -10.18 -23.54 -0.97
C LEU A 98 -9.98 -22.32 -0.08
N ASN A 99 -8.84 -22.23 0.60
CA ASN A 99 -8.53 -21.08 1.45
C ASN A 99 -8.35 -19.80 0.62
N MET A 100 -7.74 -19.87 -0.56
CA MET A 100 -7.61 -18.72 -1.47
C MET A 100 -8.97 -18.26 -2.00
N GLU A 101 -9.84 -19.19 -2.41
CA GLU A 101 -11.22 -18.89 -2.82
C GLU A 101 -12.04 -18.27 -1.67
N ALA A 102 -11.89 -18.77 -0.45
CA ALA A 102 -12.53 -18.19 0.72
C ALA A 102 -12.08 -16.74 0.97
N HIS A 103 -10.80 -16.42 0.74
CA HIS A 103 -10.30 -15.05 0.84
C HIS A 103 -10.85 -14.15 -0.27
N THR A 104 -10.93 -14.61 -1.52
CA THR A 104 -11.47 -13.79 -2.62
C THR A 104 -12.97 -13.50 -2.40
N ILE A 105 -13.74 -14.49 -1.95
CA ILE A 105 -15.16 -14.30 -1.59
C ILE A 105 -15.28 -13.30 -0.44
N ARG A 106 -14.46 -13.44 0.62
CA ARG A 106 -14.46 -12.51 1.75
C ARG A 106 -14.12 -11.09 1.32
N ASP A 107 -13.12 -10.91 0.46
CA ASP A 107 -12.70 -9.61 -0.06
C ASP A 107 -13.83 -8.97 -0.89
N TRP A 108 -14.54 -9.76 -1.70
CA TRP A 108 -15.71 -9.31 -2.46
C TRP A 108 -16.87 -8.88 -1.55
N ILE A 109 -17.28 -9.71 -0.58
CA ILE A 109 -18.32 -9.36 0.41
C ILE A 109 -17.91 -8.09 1.18
N SER A 110 -16.66 -8.04 1.60
CA SER A 110 -16.07 -6.91 2.32
C SER A 110 -16.09 -5.62 1.50
N ALA A 111 -15.85 -5.70 0.20
CA ALA A 111 -15.89 -4.56 -0.70
C ALA A 111 -17.32 -4.07 -0.93
N GLU A 112 -18.28 -5.00 -1.11
CA GLU A 112 -19.70 -4.71 -1.31
C GLU A 112 -20.33 -4.07 -0.07
N GLU A 113 -20.14 -4.67 1.12
CA GLU A 113 -20.63 -4.13 2.38
C GLU A 113 -20.08 -2.73 2.69
N ARG A 114 -18.92 -2.38 2.13
CA ARG A 114 -18.24 -1.10 2.32
C ARG A 114 -18.50 -0.11 1.18
N ALA A 115 -19.10 -0.52 0.05
CA ALA A 115 -19.25 0.31 -1.14
C ALA A 115 -20.00 1.63 -0.87
N ASP A 116 -21.02 1.58 0.01
CA ASP A 116 -21.88 2.73 0.32
C ASP A 116 -21.55 3.41 1.65
N LYS A 117 -20.48 3.00 2.35
CA LYS A 117 -20.18 3.49 3.70
C LYS A 117 -19.12 4.59 3.65
N GLU A 118 -19.42 5.72 4.28
CA GLU A 118 -18.46 6.81 4.57
C GLU A 118 -17.17 6.27 5.25
N THR A 119 -17.31 5.18 6.00
CA THR A 119 -16.22 4.42 6.62
C THR A 119 -15.17 3.94 5.61
N LYS A 120 -15.55 3.54 4.39
CA LYS A 120 -14.62 3.11 3.33
C LYS A 120 -13.69 4.24 2.93
N HIS A 121 -14.25 5.43 2.67
CA HIS A 121 -13.46 6.60 2.34
C HIS A 121 -12.53 7.01 3.48
N SER A 122 -12.98 6.92 4.72
CA SER A 122 -12.13 7.20 5.87
C SER A 122 -10.98 6.19 6.00
N TYR A 123 -11.26 4.90 5.82
CA TYR A 123 -10.25 3.84 5.95
C TYR A 123 -9.23 3.93 4.80
N GLU A 124 -9.69 4.06 3.57
CA GLU A 124 -8.79 4.21 2.43
C GLU A 124 -7.90 5.45 2.61
N ARG A 125 -8.45 6.57 3.09
CA ARG A 125 -7.66 7.77 3.39
C ARG A 125 -6.54 7.50 4.40
N HIS A 126 -6.78 6.76 5.49
CA HIS A 126 -5.73 6.46 6.46
C HIS A 126 -4.65 5.53 5.90
N VAL A 127 -5.03 4.55 5.06
CA VAL A 127 -4.06 3.69 4.36
C VAL A 127 -3.19 4.51 3.40
N GLN A 128 -3.81 5.37 2.58
CA GLN A 128 -3.10 6.23 1.64
C GLN A 128 -2.17 7.23 2.37
N ASN A 129 -2.63 7.80 3.49
CA ASN A 129 -1.78 8.66 4.32
C ASN A 129 -0.55 7.91 4.86
N TYR A 130 -0.71 6.66 5.30
CA TYR A 130 0.40 5.83 5.73
C TYR A 130 1.36 5.53 4.57
N MET A 131 0.85 5.15 3.40
CA MET A 131 1.68 4.85 2.22
C MET A 131 2.49 6.06 1.78
N ALA A 132 1.84 7.20 1.59
CA ALA A 132 2.49 8.44 1.17
C ALA A 132 3.54 8.90 2.20
N TRP A 133 3.24 8.77 3.49
CA TRP A 133 4.23 9.05 4.53
C TRP A 133 5.42 8.08 4.46
N TRP A 134 5.18 6.79 4.32
CA TRP A 134 6.23 5.77 4.27
C TRP A 134 7.17 5.98 3.08
N GLU A 135 6.63 6.26 1.90
CA GLU A 135 7.41 6.53 0.69
C GLU A 135 8.30 7.77 0.85
N ASN A 136 7.77 8.84 1.43
CA ASN A 136 8.54 10.05 1.74
C ASN A 136 9.62 9.78 2.77
N GLU A 137 9.32 9.01 3.81
CA GLU A 137 10.29 8.67 4.86
C GLU A 137 11.42 7.79 4.32
N GLN A 138 11.10 6.78 3.49
CA GLN A 138 12.12 5.96 2.82
C GLN A 138 12.98 6.79 1.86
N SER A 139 12.39 7.75 1.15
CA SER A 139 13.12 8.66 0.26
C SER A 139 14.08 9.55 1.06
N ARG A 140 13.63 10.13 2.18
CA ARG A 140 14.47 10.91 3.10
C ARG A 140 15.66 10.10 3.59
N LEU A 141 15.41 8.87 4.02
CA LEU A 141 16.44 7.97 4.54
C LEU A 141 17.44 7.53 3.47
N ALA A 142 17.01 7.35 2.22
CA ALA A 142 17.89 7.04 1.09
C ALA A 142 18.74 8.24 0.64
N CYS A 143 18.26 9.48 0.83
CA CYS A 143 19.06 10.68 0.63
C CYS A 143 20.17 10.83 1.70
N GLU A 144 19.90 10.40 2.93
CA GLU A 144 20.87 10.41 4.04
C GLU A 144 21.91 9.28 3.93
N ASP A 145 21.48 8.10 3.50
CA ASP A 145 22.33 6.92 3.29
C ASP A 145 21.92 6.19 2.00
N SER A 146 22.68 6.44 0.92
CA SER A 146 22.40 5.86 -0.40
C SER A 146 22.64 4.36 -0.48
N ALA A 147 23.35 3.76 0.48
CA ALA A 147 23.55 2.31 0.55
C ALA A 147 22.36 1.60 1.24
N ARG A 148 21.45 2.35 1.84
CA ARG A 148 20.31 1.80 2.56
C ARG A 148 19.26 1.24 1.60
N PRO A 149 18.83 -0.03 1.76
CA PRO A 149 17.77 -0.58 0.94
C PRO A 149 16.42 0.06 1.26
N LEU A 150 15.66 0.41 0.22
CA LEU A 150 14.28 0.89 0.37
C LEU A 150 13.37 -0.24 0.84
N ILE A 151 12.62 0.01 1.91
CA ILE A 151 11.66 -0.95 2.45
C ILE A 151 10.27 -0.62 1.89
N PRO A 152 9.56 -1.56 1.24
CA PRO A 152 8.22 -1.28 0.72
C PRO A 152 7.21 -1.02 1.86
N ALA A 153 6.17 -0.24 1.61
CA ALA A 153 5.13 0.07 2.60
C ALA A 153 4.38 -1.18 3.08
N PHE A 154 4.17 -2.15 2.18
CA PHE A 154 3.54 -3.44 2.46
C PHE A 154 4.57 -4.57 2.62
N PRO A 155 4.28 -5.59 3.44
CA PRO A 155 3.16 -5.63 4.36
C PRO A 155 3.29 -4.58 5.48
N ILE A 156 2.14 -4.14 6.00
CA ILE A 156 2.10 -3.30 7.21
C ILE A 156 2.50 -4.18 8.39
N THR A 157 3.54 -3.77 9.11
CA THR A 157 4.03 -4.46 10.32
C THR A 157 4.00 -3.51 11.52
N PRO A 158 3.95 -4.03 12.77
CA PRO A 158 3.92 -3.17 13.95
C PRO A 158 5.08 -2.16 14.01
N ALA A 159 6.28 -2.55 13.59
CA ALA A 159 7.44 -1.65 13.56
C ALA A 159 7.23 -0.43 12.65
N LYS A 160 6.66 -0.63 11.44
CA LYS A 160 6.35 0.47 10.52
C LYS A 160 5.26 1.37 11.08
N VAL A 161 4.25 0.76 11.72
CA VAL A 161 3.13 1.47 12.33
C VAL A 161 3.60 2.33 13.50
N VAL A 162 4.48 1.84 14.37
CA VAL A 162 5.01 2.63 15.49
C VAL A 162 5.71 3.90 14.98
N LEU A 163 6.55 3.80 13.95
CA LEU A 163 7.21 4.97 13.36
C LEU A 163 6.18 5.95 12.74
N PHE A 164 5.16 5.42 12.08
CA PHE A 164 4.07 6.24 11.54
C PHE A 164 3.29 6.96 12.64
N LEU A 165 2.98 6.28 13.74
CA LEU A 165 2.24 6.86 14.85
C LEU A 165 3.03 7.95 15.57
N ASP A 166 4.34 7.77 15.74
CA ASP A 166 5.22 8.80 16.28
C ASP A 166 5.14 10.09 15.43
N TYR A 167 5.28 9.96 14.11
CA TYR A 167 5.05 11.06 13.17
C TYR A 167 3.64 11.66 13.28
N GLU A 168 2.60 10.83 13.32
CA GLU A 168 1.21 11.31 13.40
C GLU A 168 0.95 12.12 14.67
N THR A 169 1.58 11.77 15.80
CA THR A 169 1.40 12.50 17.06
C THR A 169 2.11 13.86 17.09
N THR A 170 3.17 14.02 16.30
CA THR A 170 4.00 15.25 16.27
C THR A 170 3.60 16.20 15.15
N ARG A 171 2.99 15.70 14.07
CA ARG A 171 2.61 16.55 12.94
C ARG A 171 1.44 17.48 13.26
N GLU A 172 1.43 18.60 12.55
CA GLU A 172 0.33 19.56 12.62
C GLU A 172 -0.94 19.06 11.95
N LYS A 173 -2.11 19.45 12.50
CA LYS A 173 -3.39 19.14 11.84
C LYS A 173 -3.48 19.90 10.52
N LYS A 174 -3.92 19.22 9.47
CA LYS A 174 -4.32 19.88 8.22
C LYS A 174 -5.56 20.73 8.45
N LYS A 175 -5.63 21.91 7.81
CA LYS A 175 -6.83 22.74 7.81
C LYS A 175 -7.99 21.98 7.17
N ARG A 176 -9.22 22.24 7.64
CA ARG A 176 -10.43 21.64 7.09
C ARG A 176 -10.89 22.39 5.84
N GLY A 177 -11.43 21.66 4.86
CA GLY A 177 -11.99 22.24 3.64
C GLY A 177 -10.93 22.49 2.57
N ASN A 178 -11.23 23.38 1.62
CA ASN A 178 -10.34 23.72 0.50
C ASN A 178 -9.21 24.70 0.89
N GLN A 179 -8.86 24.73 2.18
CA GLN A 179 -7.82 25.60 2.70
C GLN A 179 -6.51 24.82 2.73
N GLU A 180 -5.53 25.28 1.98
CA GLU A 180 -4.19 24.72 2.00
C GLU A 180 -3.47 25.07 3.32
N GLY A 181 -2.62 24.14 3.78
CA GLY A 181 -1.77 24.33 4.95
C GLY A 181 -2.24 23.67 6.25
N SER A 182 -1.39 23.80 7.26
CA SER A 182 -1.57 23.24 8.60
C SER A 182 -2.08 24.28 9.61
N VAL A 183 -2.64 23.80 10.71
CA VAL A 183 -2.97 24.61 11.88
C VAL A 183 -1.76 24.60 12.79
N THR A 184 -1.03 25.71 12.78
CA THR A 184 0.22 25.87 13.53
C THR A 184 0.03 25.60 15.02
N GLY A 185 0.95 24.84 15.62
CA GLY A 185 0.92 24.52 17.05
C GLY A 185 -0.20 23.56 17.48
N SER A 186 -0.88 22.91 16.53
CA SER A 186 -1.83 21.85 16.81
C SER A 186 -1.21 20.48 16.54
N THR A 187 -1.74 19.42 17.14
CA THR A 187 -1.36 18.02 16.83
C THR A 187 -2.58 17.18 16.51
N VAL A 188 -2.39 16.07 15.81
CA VAL A 188 -3.47 15.11 15.52
C VAL A 188 -4.10 14.60 16.82
N GLY A 189 -5.43 14.53 16.87
CA GLY A 189 -6.14 14.10 18.07
C GLY A 189 -6.08 12.59 18.28
N LYS A 190 -6.17 12.13 19.54
CA LYS A 190 -6.17 10.70 19.92
C LYS A 190 -7.19 9.86 19.13
N SER A 191 -8.37 10.41 18.83
CA SER A 191 -9.39 9.70 18.04
C SER A 191 -8.95 9.40 16.61
N GLN A 192 -8.19 10.30 15.98
CA GLN A 192 -7.63 10.09 14.63
C GLN A 192 -6.52 9.03 14.65
N ILE A 193 -5.68 9.04 15.69
CA ILE A 193 -4.68 7.98 15.92
C ILE A 193 -5.35 6.61 16.08
N ALA A 194 -6.40 6.53 16.91
CA ALA A 194 -7.15 5.29 17.09
C ALA A 194 -7.83 4.80 15.80
N GLN A 195 -8.31 5.72 14.95
CA GLN A 195 -8.85 5.41 13.63
C GLN A 195 -7.77 4.90 12.67
N ALA A 196 -6.59 5.51 12.69
CA ALA A 196 -5.45 5.04 11.91
C ALA A 196 -5.04 3.61 12.31
N ILE A 197 -4.89 3.33 13.61
CA ILE A 197 -4.58 1.96 14.10
C ILE A 197 -5.65 0.96 13.66
N SER A 198 -6.93 1.29 13.87
CA SER A 198 -8.04 0.38 13.54
C SER A 198 -8.12 0.10 12.04
N THR A 199 -7.83 1.10 11.22
CA THR A 199 -7.78 0.97 9.76
C THR A 199 -6.61 0.12 9.30
N LEU A 200 -5.40 0.41 9.80
CA LEU A 200 -4.20 -0.34 9.42
C LEU A 200 -4.30 -1.80 9.89
N GLU A 201 -4.89 -2.06 11.05
CA GLU A 201 -5.17 -3.43 11.51
C GLU A 201 -6.18 -4.14 10.60
N ASP A 202 -7.23 -3.44 10.14
CA ASP A 202 -8.16 -4.00 9.15
C ASP A 202 -7.47 -4.38 7.85
N ARG A 203 -6.59 -3.49 7.34
CA ARG A 203 -5.78 -3.76 6.16
C ARG A 203 -4.88 -4.98 6.36
N CYS A 204 -4.14 -5.06 7.48
CA CYS A 204 -3.31 -6.21 7.83
C CYS A 204 -4.11 -7.52 7.83
N ARG A 205 -5.28 -7.54 8.50
CA ARG A 205 -6.11 -8.76 8.60
C ARG A 205 -6.63 -9.20 7.23
N ASN A 206 -7.03 -8.26 6.37
CA ASN A 206 -7.53 -8.59 5.04
C ASN A 206 -6.40 -9.16 4.16
N GLU A 207 -5.17 -8.68 4.31
CA GLU A 207 -4.01 -9.10 3.51
C GLU A 207 -3.14 -10.19 4.16
N GLN A 208 -3.48 -10.64 5.37
CA GLN A 208 -2.73 -11.64 6.14
C GLN A 208 -2.43 -12.90 5.32
N HIS A 209 -3.36 -13.31 4.46
CA HIS A 209 -3.25 -14.48 3.60
C HIS A 209 -2.23 -14.32 2.47
N LYS A 210 -1.90 -13.09 2.07
CA LYS A 210 -0.86 -12.76 1.08
C LYS A 210 0.54 -12.85 1.69
N TYR A 211 0.65 -12.65 3.01
CA TYR A 211 1.92 -12.53 3.73
C TYR A 211 2.11 -13.61 4.80
N LYS A 212 1.69 -14.86 4.53
CA LYS A 212 1.75 -15.99 5.48
C LYS A 212 3.13 -16.26 6.08
N HIS A 213 4.19 -15.90 5.37
CA HIS A 213 5.59 -16.09 5.78
C HIS A 213 6.12 -14.96 6.68
N VAL A 214 5.39 -13.86 6.84
CA VAL A 214 5.78 -12.73 7.68
C VAL A 214 5.03 -12.79 9.00
N ALA A 215 5.70 -13.27 10.06
CA ALA A 215 5.08 -13.50 11.38
C ALA A 215 4.36 -12.26 11.94
N ASP A 216 4.93 -11.08 11.72
CA ASP A 216 4.38 -9.79 12.17
C ASP A 216 3.02 -9.43 11.55
N THR A 217 2.68 -10.02 10.41
CA THR A 217 1.38 -9.79 9.73
C THR A 217 0.27 -10.70 10.26
N GLN A 218 0.64 -11.70 11.05
CA GLN A 218 -0.27 -12.73 11.55
C GLN A 218 -0.85 -12.39 12.93
N ARG A 219 -0.37 -11.30 13.56
CA ARG A 219 -0.81 -10.82 14.87
C ARG A 219 -1.56 -9.50 14.70
N ARG A 220 -2.44 -9.18 15.65
CA ARG A 220 -3.11 -7.87 15.66
C ARG A 220 -2.09 -6.80 16.00
N LEU A 221 -2.22 -5.63 15.39
CA LEU A 221 -1.35 -4.50 15.69
C LEU A 221 -1.44 -4.11 17.17
N ARG A 222 -2.65 -4.14 17.74
CA ARG A 222 -2.91 -3.82 19.15
C ARG A 222 -2.34 -4.83 20.15
N ASP A 223 -1.89 -6.00 19.70
CA ASP A 223 -1.24 -6.98 20.58
C ASP A 223 0.28 -6.73 20.70
N ASP A 224 0.85 -5.83 19.90
CA ASP A 224 2.24 -5.38 20.01
C ASP A 224 2.35 -4.34 21.14
N THR A 225 3.24 -4.56 22.09
CA THR A 225 3.40 -3.70 23.28
C THR A 225 3.82 -2.26 22.98
N ARG A 226 4.22 -1.96 21.73
CA ARG A 226 4.63 -0.62 21.29
C ARG A 226 3.46 0.24 20.77
N ILE A 227 2.27 -0.35 20.58
CA ILE A 227 1.07 0.30 20.00
C ILE A 227 -0.02 0.43 21.07
#